data_AF-A0A3M0Y5J2-F1
#
_entry.id   AF-A0A3M0Y5J2-F1
#
_cell.length_a   1.000
_cell.length_b   1.000
_cell.length_c   1.000
_cell.angle_alpha   90.00
_cell.angle_beta   90.00
_cell.angle_gamma   90.00
#
_symmetry.space_group_name_H-M   'P 1'
#
loop_
_entity.id
_entity.type
_entity.pdbx_description
1 polymer ?
#
loop_
_entity_poly.entity_id
_entity_poly.type
_entity_poly.pdbx_seq_one_letter_code
_entity_poly.pdbx_strand_id
1 'polypeptide(L)'
;MEAQRARLWKGNELANLERARHEALKRADCLEYFLACNALGVEPEWRDLYEQGRVLAQVREARADSKTARAELYANFAREAEQLGISLTLDKQTHEKVRLLEKYFPKRFGVRGVQPLNALESCAIGKIFLNLLNYAQKRATRNRKISRAKHHLLER
;
A
#
# COMPACT_ATOMS: atom_id res chain seq x y z
N MET A 1 15.35 -39.14 -10.15
CA MET A 1 16.12 -38.35 -9.15
C MET A 1 15.42 -37.05 -8.77
N GLU A 2 14.90 -36.25 -9.73
CA GLU A 2 14.20 -34.97 -9.42
C GLU A 2 12.86 -35.16 -8.69
N ALA A 3 12.06 -36.16 -9.06
CA ALA A 3 10.77 -36.45 -8.41
C ALA A 3 10.89 -36.84 -6.93
N GLN A 4 11.99 -37.47 -6.52
CA GLN A 4 12.26 -37.83 -5.12
C GLN A 4 12.67 -36.61 -4.29
N ARG A 5 13.45 -35.69 -4.87
CA ARG A 5 13.83 -34.42 -4.24
C ARG A 5 12.63 -33.48 -4.08
N ALA A 6 11.75 -33.39 -5.08
CA ALA A 6 10.52 -32.62 -4.99
C ALA A 6 9.54 -33.16 -3.93
N ARG A 7 9.47 -34.49 -3.75
CA ARG A 7 8.66 -35.11 -2.69
C ARG A 7 9.22 -34.87 -1.29
N LEU A 8 10.54 -35.01 -1.10
CA LEU A 8 11.21 -34.74 0.18
C LEU A 8 11.12 -33.25 0.57
N TRP A 9 11.23 -32.34 -0.39
CA TRP A 9 11.10 -30.91 -0.16
C TRP A 9 9.68 -30.52 0.28
N LYS A 10 8.65 -31.03 -0.41
CA LYS A 10 7.24 -30.85 -0.01
C LYS A 10 6.93 -31.47 1.36
N GLY A 11 7.51 -32.62 1.69
CA GLY A 11 7.34 -33.25 3.01
C GLY A 11 7.92 -32.41 4.15
N ASN A 12 9.09 -31.81 3.94
CA ASN A 12 9.71 -30.93 4.93
C ASN A 12 8.96 -29.60 5.11
N GLU A 13 8.41 -29.02 4.03
CA GLU A 13 7.59 -27.81 4.12
C GLU A 13 6.29 -28.04 4.91
N LEU A 14 5.58 -29.14 4.65
CA LEU A 14 4.35 -29.48 5.38
C LEU A 14 4.63 -29.70 6.88
N ALA A 15 5.70 -30.43 7.22
CA ALA A 15 6.10 -30.63 8.61
C ALA A 15 6.50 -29.33 9.32
N ASN A 16 7.10 -28.38 8.59
CA ASN A 16 7.42 -27.05 9.12
C ASN A 16 6.16 -26.23 9.37
N LEU A 17 5.22 -26.25 8.42
CA LEU A 17 3.94 -25.56 8.56
C LEU A 17 3.11 -26.14 9.71
N GLU A 18 3.11 -27.45 9.91
CA GLU A 18 2.42 -28.06 11.05
C GLU A 18 3.04 -27.64 12.39
N ARG A 19 4.38 -27.60 12.49
CA ARG A 19 5.05 -27.07 13.69
C ARG A 19 4.68 -25.61 13.94
N ALA A 20 4.75 -24.78 12.91
CA ALA A 20 4.35 -23.37 12.99
C ALA A 20 2.89 -23.20 13.43
N ARG A 21 1.98 -24.02 12.91
CA ARG A 21 0.56 -24.04 13.29
C ARG A 21 0.38 -24.34 14.78
N HIS A 22 1.04 -25.38 15.30
CA HIS A 22 0.97 -25.73 16.72
C HIS A 22 1.62 -24.68 17.62
N GLU A 23 2.74 -24.08 17.20
CA GLU A 23 3.40 -23.00 17.95
C GLU A 23 2.56 -21.72 17.98
N ALA A 24 1.92 -21.37 16.87
CA ALA A 24 0.99 -20.24 16.80
C ALA A 24 -0.23 -20.49 17.70
N LEU A 25 -0.76 -21.71 17.69
CA LEU A 25 -1.86 -22.12 18.58
C LEU A 25 -1.46 -21.99 20.06
N LYS A 26 -0.27 -22.48 20.45
CA LYS A 26 0.25 -22.37 21.83
C LYS A 26 0.44 -20.92 22.28
N ARG A 27 0.85 -20.03 21.37
CA ARG A 27 1.05 -18.60 21.63
C ARG A 27 -0.24 -17.78 21.53
N ALA A 28 -1.34 -18.40 21.11
CA ALA A 28 -2.56 -17.70 20.69
C ALA A 28 -2.30 -16.59 19.65
N ASP A 29 -1.34 -16.80 18.75
CA ASP A 29 -1.11 -15.91 17.61
C ASP A 29 -2.14 -16.21 16.52
N CYS A 30 -3.24 -15.46 16.54
CA CYS A 30 -4.36 -15.65 15.62
C CYS A 30 -3.97 -15.57 14.14
N LEU A 31 -3.02 -14.71 13.78
CA LEU A 31 -2.66 -14.51 12.39
C LEU A 31 -1.77 -15.62 11.87
N GLU A 32 -0.72 -15.96 12.61
CA GLU A 32 0.15 -17.08 12.22
C GLU A 32 -0.63 -18.40 12.20
N TYR A 33 -1.56 -18.59 13.14
CA TYR A 33 -2.42 -19.76 13.19
C TYR A 33 -3.35 -19.85 11.98
N PHE A 34 -4.05 -18.76 11.63
CA PHE A 34 -4.90 -18.68 10.44
C PHE A 34 -4.11 -18.97 9.15
N LEU A 35 -2.94 -18.33 8.98
CA LEU A 35 -2.11 -18.51 7.79
C LEU A 35 -1.60 -19.95 7.66
N ALA A 36 -1.16 -20.56 8.76
CA ALA A 36 -0.69 -21.93 8.76
C ALA A 36 -1.82 -22.93 8.48
N CYS A 37 -3.02 -22.73 9.05
CA CYS A 37 -4.19 -23.58 8.75
C CYS A 37 -4.58 -23.49 7.27
N ASN A 38 -4.63 -22.28 6.69
CA ASN A 38 -4.93 -22.09 5.27
C ASN A 38 -3.85 -22.69 4.35
N ALA A 39 -2.57 -22.54 4.69
CA ALA A 39 -1.48 -23.09 3.90
C ALA A 39 -1.47 -24.64 3.90
N LEU A 40 -1.89 -25.25 5.01
CA LEU A 40 -2.02 -26.71 5.15
C LEU A 40 -3.35 -27.26 4.61
N GLY A 41 -4.37 -26.42 4.41
CA GLY A 41 -5.70 -26.85 4.02
C GLY A 41 -6.42 -27.69 5.09
N VAL A 42 -6.13 -27.42 6.36
CA VAL A 42 -6.65 -28.19 7.50
C VAL A 42 -7.73 -27.40 8.25
N GLU A 43 -8.70 -28.14 8.81
CA GLU A 43 -9.72 -27.58 9.69
C GLU A 43 -9.10 -27.06 11.00
N PRO A 44 -9.45 -25.86 11.46
CA PRO A 44 -8.91 -25.30 12.69
C PRO A 44 -9.53 -25.96 13.92
N GLU A 45 -8.69 -26.38 14.88
CA GLU A 45 -9.14 -26.87 16.19
C GLU A 45 -9.69 -25.74 17.05
N TRP A 46 -9.14 -24.53 16.94
CA TRP A 46 -9.63 -23.35 17.65
C TRP A 46 -10.27 -22.35 16.68
N ARG A 47 -11.57 -22.54 16.45
CA ARG A 47 -12.36 -21.74 15.48
C ARG A 47 -12.32 -20.25 15.75
N ASP A 48 -12.48 -19.82 17.01
CA ASP A 48 -12.49 -18.39 17.34
C ASP A 48 -11.14 -17.72 17.04
N LEU A 49 -10.03 -18.41 17.35
CA LEU A 49 -8.68 -17.91 17.07
C LEU A 49 -8.42 -17.81 15.56
N TYR A 50 -8.86 -18.81 14.79
CA TYR A 50 -8.80 -18.81 13.33
C TYR A 50 -9.62 -17.65 12.73
N GLU A 51 -10.84 -17.43 13.21
CA GLU A 51 -11.73 -16.36 12.74
C GLU A 51 -11.17 -14.97 13.02
N GLN A 52 -10.59 -14.75 14.22
CA GLN A 52 -9.87 -13.51 14.53
C GLN A 52 -8.70 -13.27 13.57
N GLY A 53 -7.94 -14.34 13.28
CA GLY A 53 -6.84 -14.30 12.32
C GLY A 53 -7.30 -13.94 10.91
N ARG A 54 -8.41 -14.53 10.46
CA ARG A 54 -9.03 -14.24 9.14
C ARG A 54 -9.40 -12.77 9.02
N VAL A 55 -10.11 -12.22 10.01
CA VAL A 55 -10.50 -10.80 10.02
C VAL A 55 -9.26 -9.91 10.00
N LEU A 56 -8.25 -10.23 10.81
CA LEU A 56 -7.01 -9.44 10.86
C LEU A 56 -6.26 -9.48 9.52
N ALA A 57 -6.23 -10.63 8.85
CA ALA A 57 -5.63 -10.78 7.52
C ALA A 57 -6.34 -9.90 6.49
N GLN A 58 -7.68 -9.94 6.44
CA GLN A 58 -8.49 -9.08 5.56
C GLN A 58 -8.25 -7.59 5.82
N VAL A 59 -8.17 -7.18 7.10
CA VAL A 59 -7.88 -5.79 7.46
C VAL A 59 -6.47 -5.39 7.01
N ARG A 60 -5.48 -6.28 7.13
CA ARG A 60 -4.10 -6.02 6.68
C ARG A 60 -4.02 -5.88 5.16
N GLU A 61 -4.71 -6.74 4.42
CA GLU A 61 -4.80 -6.69 2.97
C GLU A 61 -5.49 -5.40 2.50
N ALA A 62 -6.67 -5.07 3.02
CA ALA A 62 -7.37 -3.83 2.70
C ALA A 62 -6.53 -2.58 3.02
N ARG A 63 -5.74 -2.60 4.11
CA ARG A 63 -4.80 -1.53 4.44
C ARG A 63 -3.62 -1.47 3.46
N ALA A 64 -3.12 -2.60 2.98
CA ALA A 64 -2.05 -2.66 1.99
C ALA A 64 -2.55 -2.10 0.64
N ASP A 65 -3.72 -2.53 0.18
CA ASP A 65 -4.35 -2.04 -1.05
C ASP A 65 -4.60 -0.54 -0.99
N SER A 66 -5.14 -0.05 0.14
CA SER A 66 -5.34 1.39 0.35
C SER A 66 -4.02 2.17 0.32
N LYS A 67 -2.93 1.61 0.86
CA LYS A 67 -1.60 2.24 0.80
C LYS A 67 -1.06 2.27 -0.63
N THR A 68 -1.27 1.20 -1.41
CA THR A 68 -0.85 1.10 -2.81
C THR A 68 -1.63 2.07 -3.68
N ALA A 69 -2.97 2.03 -3.61
CA ALA A 69 -3.84 2.95 -4.33
C ALA A 69 -3.51 4.43 -4.01
N ARG A 70 -3.24 4.74 -2.74
CA ARG A 70 -2.81 6.08 -2.34
C ARG A 70 -1.44 6.45 -2.93
N ALA A 71 -0.49 5.52 -2.99
CA ALA A 71 0.81 5.79 -3.59
C ALA A 71 0.71 6.04 -5.10
N GLU A 72 -0.09 5.25 -5.81
CA GLU A 72 -0.37 5.42 -7.24
C GLU A 72 -1.05 6.75 -7.53
N LEU A 73 -2.03 7.13 -6.71
CA LEU A 73 -2.72 8.42 -6.82
C LEU A 73 -1.73 9.58 -6.76
N TYR A 74 -0.81 9.60 -5.78
CA TYR A 74 0.21 10.65 -5.71
C TYR A 74 1.21 10.59 -6.87
N ALA A 75 1.60 9.39 -7.33
CA ALA A 75 2.51 9.25 -8.46
C ALA A 75 1.88 9.78 -9.75
N ASN A 76 0.60 9.48 -9.99
CA ASN A 76 -0.16 9.96 -11.15
C ASN A 76 -0.36 11.48 -11.09
N PHE A 77 -0.70 12.02 -9.91
CA PHE A 77 -0.78 13.46 -9.69
C PHE A 77 0.52 14.19 -10.05
N ALA A 78 1.67 13.70 -9.55
CA ALA A 78 2.96 14.31 -9.84
C ALA A 78 3.35 14.22 -11.32
N ARG A 79 3.12 13.05 -11.93
CA ARG A 79 3.41 12.81 -13.35
C ARG A 79 2.57 13.70 -14.27
N GLU A 80 1.27 13.85 -14.00
CA GLU A 80 0.41 14.70 -14.83
C GLU A 80 0.74 16.18 -14.65
N ALA A 81 1.09 16.63 -13.43
CA ALA A 81 1.57 17.98 -13.20
C ALA A 81 2.84 18.31 -14.00
N GLU A 82 3.77 17.35 -14.08
CA GLU A 82 5.00 17.46 -14.88
C GLU A 82 4.70 17.50 -16.38
N GLN A 83 3.84 16.60 -16.88
CA GLN A 83 3.44 16.56 -18.30
C GLN A 83 2.76 17.84 -18.77
N LEU A 84 1.98 18.49 -17.90
CA LEU A 84 1.32 19.76 -18.20
C LEU A 84 2.24 20.97 -18.04
N GLY A 85 3.48 20.78 -17.57
CA GLY A 85 4.43 21.87 -17.35
C GLY A 85 3.92 22.90 -16.34
N ILE A 86 3.22 22.48 -15.28
CA ILE A 86 2.64 23.42 -14.31
C ILE A 86 3.76 24.15 -13.56
N SER A 87 3.70 25.48 -13.61
CA SER A 87 4.60 26.37 -12.92
C SER A 87 4.53 26.20 -11.41
N LEU A 88 5.72 26.19 -10.78
CA LEU A 88 5.86 26.17 -9.32
C LEU A 88 5.55 27.53 -8.68
N THR A 89 5.42 28.61 -9.47
CA THR A 89 4.97 29.93 -8.98
C THR A 89 3.52 29.81 -8.51
N LEU A 90 3.18 30.39 -7.36
CA LEU A 90 1.93 30.09 -6.64
C LEU A 90 0.66 30.51 -7.40
N ASP A 91 0.67 31.69 -8.00
CA ASP A 91 -0.46 32.37 -8.64
C ASP A 91 -0.70 31.95 -10.10
N LYS A 92 0.32 31.40 -10.77
CA LYS A 92 0.22 30.95 -12.17
C LYS A 92 -0.56 29.64 -12.30
N GLN A 93 -1.26 29.47 -13.43
CA GLN A 93 -1.98 28.24 -13.80
C GLN A 93 -2.91 27.74 -12.69
N THR A 94 -3.59 28.69 -12.05
CA THR A 94 -4.48 28.40 -10.91
C THR A 94 -5.60 27.43 -11.33
N HIS A 95 -6.16 27.62 -12.52
CA HIS A 95 -7.20 26.73 -13.06
C HIS A 95 -6.70 25.28 -13.22
N GLU A 96 -5.50 25.08 -13.78
CA GLU A 96 -4.89 23.75 -13.94
C GLU A 96 -4.60 23.09 -12.59
N LYS A 97 -4.14 23.89 -11.60
CA LYS A 97 -3.91 23.41 -10.23
C LYS A 97 -5.22 22.97 -9.57
N VAL A 98 -6.28 23.77 -9.67
CA VAL A 98 -7.63 23.40 -9.17
C VAL A 98 -8.08 22.10 -9.83
N ARG A 99 -8.01 22.01 -11.16
CA ARG A 99 -8.42 20.82 -11.92
C ARG A 99 -7.72 19.55 -11.42
N LEU A 100 -6.40 19.61 -11.20
CA LEU A 100 -5.65 18.46 -10.69
C LEU A 100 -5.98 18.14 -9.24
N LEU A 101 -6.16 19.15 -8.38
CA LEU A 101 -6.53 18.95 -6.99
C LEU A 101 -7.89 18.26 -6.86
N GLU A 102 -8.88 18.69 -7.64
CA GLU A 102 -10.21 18.08 -7.67
C GLU A 102 -10.20 16.68 -8.26
N LYS A 103 -9.45 16.46 -9.36
CA LYS A 103 -9.32 15.15 -10.02
C LYS A 103 -8.70 14.10 -9.10
N TYR A 104 -7.60 14.43 -8.44
CA TYR A 104 -6.82 13.46 -7.66
C TYR A 104 -7.21 13.41 -6.19
N PHE A 105 -7.79 14.47 -5.63
CA PHE A 105 -8.24 14.47 -4.23
C PHE A 105 -9.70 14.92 -4.12
N PRO A 106 -10.65 14.24 -4.80
CA PRO A 106 -12.05 14.67 -4.88
C PRO A 106 -12.75 14.70 -3.52
N LYS A 107 -12.39 13.78 -2.61
CA LYS A 107 -12.90 13.76 -1.22
C LYS A 107 -12.51 15.00 -0.42
N ARG A 108 -11.42 15.67 -0.80
CA ARG A 108 -10.92 16.88 -0.12
C ARG A 108 -11.35 18.14 -0.87
N PHE A 109 -11.15 18.20 -2.18
CA PHE A 109 -11.30 19.44 -2.96
C PHE A 109 -12.46 19.44 -3.96
N GLY A 110 -13.09 18.30 -4.24
CA GLY A 110 -14.17 18.23 -5.21
C GLY A 110 -15.45 18.94 -4.74
N VAL A 111 -16.51 18.86 -5.54
CA VAL A 111 -17.80 19.54 -5.28
C VAL A 111 -18.42 19.19 -3.91
N ARG A 112 -18.17 17.97 -3.41
CA ARG A 112 -18.58 17.51 -2.06
C ARG A 112 -17.39 17.32 -1.12
N GLY A 113 -16.26 17.95 -1.44
CA GLY A 113 -15.04 17.88 -0.67
C GLY A 113 -15.14 18.68 0.62
N VAL A 114 -14.35 18.27 1.61
CA VAL A 114 -14.30 18.94 2.93
C VAL A 114 -13.67 20.35 2.86
N GLN A 115 -12.91 20.63 1.81
CA GLN A 115 -12.19 21.89 1.61
C GLN A 115 -12.42 22.41 0.18
N PRO A 116 -13.52 23.14 -0.08
CA PRO A 116 -13.79 23.69 -1.40
C PRO A 116 -12.74 24.74 -1.80
N LEU A 117 -12.32 24.74 -3.07
CA LEU A 117 -11.25 25.62 -3.58
C LEU A 117 -11.77 26.95 -4.13
N ASN A 118 -13.06 27.05 -4.43
CA ASN A 118 -13.69 28.23 -5.04
C ASN A 118 -13.59 29.52 -4.18
N ALA A 119 -13.49 29.36 -2.85
CA ALA A 119 -13.38 30.47 -1.91
C ALA A 119 -11.92 30.88 -1.62
N LEU A 120 -10.93 30.21 -2.23
CA LEU A 120 -9.52 30.44 -1.96
C LEU A 120 -8.88 31.33 -3.02
N GLU A 121 -8.01 32.22 -2.58
CA GLU A 121 -7.17 33.01 -3.49
C GLU A 121 -6.17 32.12 -4.25
N SER A 122 -5.77 32.57 -5.44
CA SER A 122 -4.82 31.88 -6.33
C SER A 122 -3.53 31.45 -5.60
N CYS A 123 -2.96 32.34 -4.77
CA CYS A 123 -1.75 32.03 -4.00
C CYS A 123 -1.98 30.90 -2.96
N ALA A 124 -3.16 30.85 -2.34
CA ALA A 124 -3.50 29.79 -1.39
C ALA A 124 -3.66 28.44 -2.09
N ILE A 125 -4.30 28.42 -3.26
CA ILE A 125 -4.40 27.24 -4.12
C ILE A 125 -3.00 26.78 -4.54
N GLY A 126 -2.14 27.71 -4.96
CA GLY A 126 -0.74 27.46 -5.28
C GLY A 126 0.03 26.78 -4.14
N LYS A 127 -0.13 27.28 -2.91
CA LYS A 127 0.52 26.70 -1.72
C LYS A 127 0.05 25.27 -1.46
N ILE A 128 -1.27 25.02 -1.53
CA ILE A 128 -1.85 23.69 -1.35
C ILE A 128 -1.29 22.73 -2.40
N PHE A 129 -1.30 23.14 -3.66
CA PHE A 129 -0.80 22.37 -4.79
C PHE A 129 0.68 22.01 -4.60
N LEU A 130 1.53 22.99 -4.32
CA LEU A 130 2.96 22.80 -4.17
C LEU A 130 3.29 21.87 -2.99
N ASN A 131 2.58 22.00 -1.87
CA ASN A 131 2.75 21.11 -0.72
C ASN A 131 2.43 19.64 -1.08
N LEU A 132 1.36 19.41 -1.82
CA LEU A 132 0.98 18.06 -2.26
C LEU A 132 1.94 17.51 -3.31
N LEU A 133 2.42 18.36 -4.23
CA LEU A 133 3.39 17.98 -5.26
C LEU A 133 4.73 17.59 -4.63
N ASN A 134 5.23 18.40 -3.70
CA ASN A 134 6.44 18.11 -2.94
C ASN A 134 6.31 16.81 -2.14
N TYR A 135 5.15 16.58 -1.52
CA TYR A 135 4.89 15.33 -0.82
C TYR A 135 4.93 14.12 -1.77
N ALA A 136 4.29 14.23 -2.93
CA ALA A 136 4.26 13.18 -3.95
C ALA A 136 5.67 12.84 -4.47
N GLN A 137 6.46 13.86 -4.81
CA GLN A 137 7.82 13.71 -5.34
C GLN A 137 8.79 13.11 -4.29
N LYS A 138 8.71 13.55 -3.03
CA LYS A 138 9.49 12.97 -1.92
C LYS A 138 9.17 11.49 -1.70
N ARG A 139 7.90 11.10 -1.89
CA ARG A 139 7.48 9.70 -1.76
C ARG A 139 7.97 8.84 -2.91
N ALA A 140 7.91 9.34 -4.14
CA ALA A 140 8.43 8.66 -5.33
C ALA A 140 9.96 8.42 -5.25
N THR A 141 10.72 9.42 -4.80
CA THR A 141 12.19 9.30 -4.64
C THR A 141 12.58 8.33 -3.54
N ARG A 142 11.84 8.29 -2.41
CA ARG A 142 12.07 7.30 -1.33
C ARG A 142 11.83 5.86 -1.81
N ASN A 143 10.78 5.63 -2.61
CA ASN A 143 10.51 4.30 -3.18
C ASN A 143 11.59 3.85 -4.18
N ARG A 144 12.10 4.76 -5.03
CA ARG A 144 13.23 4.44 -5.95
C ARG A 144 14.50 4.01 -5.21
N LYS A 145 14.80 4.63 -4.06
CA LYS A 145 15.96 4.25 -3.22
C LYS A 145 15.80 2.87 -2.59
N ILE A 146 14.60 2.53 -2.11
CA ILE A 146 14.31 1.21 -1.51
C ILE A 146 14.38 0.09 -2.57
N SER A 147 13.87 0.32 -3.78
CA SER A 147 13.96 -0.67 -4.86
C SER A 147 15.40 -0.95 -5.31
N ARG A 148 16.26 0.08 -5.37
CA ARG A 148 17.69 -0.10 -5.67
C ARG A 148 18.44 -0.85 -4.58
N ALA A 149 18.12 -0.58 -3.31
CA ALA A 149 18.72 -1.29 -2.18
C ALA A 149 18.34 -2.78 -2.14
N LYS A 150 17.10 -3.13 -2.54
CA LYS A 150 16.67 -4.53 -2.65
C LYS A 150 17.36 -5.29 -3.79
N HIS A 151 17.62 -4.63 -4.92
CA HIS A 151 18.31 -5.26 -6.05
C HIS A 151 19.75 -5.66 -5.71
N HIS A 152 20.48 -4.77 -5.02
CA HIS A 152 21.87 -5.03 -4.62
C HIS A 152 22.01 -6.16 -3.58
N LEU A 153 20.97 -6.46 -2.82
CA LEU A 153 20.96 -7.58 -1.85
C LEU A 153 20.66 -8.94 -2.48
N LEU A 154 20.09 -8.97 -3.69
CA LEU A 154 19.80 -10.20 -4.43
C LEU A 154 20.93 -10.61 -5.39
N GLU A 155 21.94 -9.74 -5.55
CA GLU A 155 23.12 -9.96 -6.41
C GLU A 155 24.40 -10.27 -5.59
N ARG A 156 24.25 -10.65 -4.31
CA ARG A 156 25.33 -11.12 -3.44
C ARG A 156 24.99 -12.52 -2.92
#